data_AF-A0A401U8R5-F1
#
_entry.id   AF-A0A401U8R5-F1
#
_cell.length_a   1.000
_cell.length_b   1.000
_cell.length_c   1.000
_cell.angle_alpha   90.00
_cell.angle_beta   90.00
_cell.angle_gamma   90.00
#
_symmetry.space_group_name_H-M   'P 1'
#
loop_
_entity.id
_entity.type
_entity.pdbx_description
1 polymer ?
#
loop_
_entity_poly.entity_id
_entity_poly.type
_entity_poly.pdbx_seq_one_letter_code
_entity_poly.pdbx_strand_id
1 'polypeptide(L)' 'MTLKNLRINSGLSQQALADYCDLERVYISKLERGLSMPSIETIFKIAEVLDMKPSELVEYVERTLNK' A
#
# COMPACT_ATOMS: atom_id res chain seq x y z
N MET A 1 7.15 2.07 -6.00
CA MET A 1 7.91 2.88 -5.01
C MET A 1 7.02 3.57 -4.00
N THR A 2 5.86 4.08 -4.41
CA THR A 2 4.92 4.82 -3.56
C THR A 2 4.48 4.07 -2.29
N LEU A 3 3.80 2.92 -2.46
CA LEU A 3 3.35 2.10 -1.32
C LEU A 3 4.52 1.61 -0.46
N LYS A 4 5.67 1.33 -1.09
CA LYS A 4 6.90 0.91 -0.39
C LYS A 4 7.37 1.97 0.60
N ASN A 5 7.35 3.24 0.23
CA ASN A 5 7.80 4.33 1.09
C ASN A 5 6.87 4.48 2.30
N LEU A 6 5.55 4.46 2.08
CA LEU A 6 4.57 4.50 3.17
C LEU A 6 4.74 3.32 4.14
N ARG A 7 4.93 2.11 3.61
CA ARG A 7 5.16 0.91 4.42
C ARG A 7 6.44 1.03 5.27
N ILE A 8 7.54 1.48 4.67
CA ILE A 8 8.83 1.63 5.39
C ILE A 8 8.72 2.70 6.47
N ASN A 9 8.07 3.84 6.18
CA ASN A 9 7.85 4.90 7.17
C ASN A 9 6.97 4.44 8.34
N SER A 10 6.11 3.46 8.11
CA SER A 10 5.29 2.81 9.14
C SER A 10 6.03 1.67 9.88
N GLY A 11 7.31 1.44 9.59
CA GLY A 11 8.13 0.41 10.25
C GLY A 11 7.77 -1.04 9.86
N LEU A 12 6.95 -1.24 8.83
CA LEU A 12 6.42 -2.54 8.46
C LEU A 12 7.32 -3.26 7.46
N SER A 13 7.44 -4.58 7.56
CA SER A 13 7.96 -5.43 6.48
C SER A 13 6.86 -5.72 5.45
N GLN A 14 7.21 -6.21 4.25
CA GLN A 14 6.20 -6.64 3.27
C GLN A 14 5.31 -7.76 3.82
N GLN A 15 5.88 -8.66 4.63
CA GLN A 15 5.12 -9.74 5.28
C GLN A 15 4.15 -9.16 6.31
N ALA A 16 4.62 -8.25 7.18
CA ALA A 16 3.79 -7.65 8.20
C ALA A 16 2.60 -6.89 7.60
N LEU A 17 2.82 -6.07 6.56
CA LEU A 17 1.72 -5.37 5.88
C LEU A 17 0.72 -6.36 5.27
N ALA A 18 1.22 -7.46 4.68
CA ALA A 18 0.38 -8.49 4.10
C ALA A 18 -0.49 -9.16 5.17
N ASP A 19 0.11 -9.54 6.30
CA ASP A 19 -0.58 -10.18 7.43
C ASP A 19 -1.67 -9.26 7.99
N TYR A 20 -1.37 -7.97 8.21
CA TYR A 20 -2.35 -7.01 8.71
C TYR A 20 -3.49 -6.72 7.74
N CYS A 21 -3.25 -6.87 6.43
CA CYS A 21 -4.27 -6.67 5.40
C CYS A 21 -5.01 -7.96 5.01
N ASP A 22 -4.67 -9.11 5.59
CA ASP A 22 -5.12 -10.44 5.12
C ASP A 22 -4.86 -10.63 3.61
N LEU A 23 -3.61 -10.37 3.21
CA LEU A 23 -3.13 -10.47 1.84
C LEU A 23 -1.88 -11.35 1.76
N GLU A 24 -1.54 -11.78 0.55
CA GLU A 24 -0.27 -12.47 0.33
C GLU A 24 0.90 -11.48 0.23
N ARG A 25 2.04 -11.81 0.85
CA ARG A 25 3.28 -11.03 0.69
C ARG A 25 3.67 -10.80 -0.77
N VAL A 26 3.47 -11.80 -1.62
CA VAL A 26 3.74 -11.71 -3.07
C VAL A 26 2.87 -10.64 -3.72
N TYR A 27 1.62 -10.51 -3.29
CA TYR A 27 0.71 -9.48 -3.77
C TYR A 27 1.18 -8.07 -3.35
N ILE A 28 1.55 -7.87 -2.08
CA ILE A 28 2.19 -6.61 -1.63
C ILE A 28 3.43 -6.28 -2.46
N SER A 29 4.30 -7.26 -2.73
CA SER A 29 5.47 -7.07 -3.59
C SER A 29 5.12 -6.65 -5.02
N LYS A 30 4.04 -7.17 -5.59
CA LYS A 30 3.55 -6.76 -6.92
C LYS A 30 2.99 -5.34 -6.89
N LEU A 31 2.20 -4.99 -5.87
CA LEU A 31 1.68 -3.63 -5.68
C LEU A 31 2.80 -2.60 -5.60
N GLU A 32 3.85 -2.86 -4.81
CA GLU A 32 4.98 -1.93 -4.66
C GLU A 32 5.75 -1.67 -5.96
N ARG A 33 5.69 -2.62 -6.91
CA ARG A 33 6.32 -2.58 -8.23
C ARG A 33 5.36 -2.16 -9.36
N GLY A 34 4.09 -1.91 -9.06
CA GLY A 34 3.08 -1.56 -10.08
C GLY A 34 2.71 -2.74 -11.01
N LEU A 35 2.95 -3.98 -10.58
CA LEU A 35 2.65 -5.19 -11.37
C LEU A 35 1.25 -5.76 -11.09
N SER A 36 0.49 -5.11 -10.22
CA SER A 36 -0.89 -5.48 -9.90
C SER A 36 -1.66 -4.24 -9.50
N MET A 37 -2.96 -4.24 -9.81
CA MET A 37 -3.88 -3.21 -9.36
C MET A 37 -4.60 -3.68 -8.09
N PRO A 38 -4.64 -2.85 -7.03
CA PRO A 38 -5.48 -3.12 -5.87
C PRO A 38 -6.96 -2.90 -6.20
N SER A 39 -7.84 -3.71 -5.59
CA SER A 39 -9.27 -3.38 -5.54
C SER A 39 -9.49 -2.19 -4.61
N ILE A 40 -10.69 -1.59 -4.66
CA ILE A 40 -11.05 -0.54 -3.70
C ILE A 40 -10.97 -1.06 -2.26
N GLU A 41 -11.42 -2.28 -2.01
CA GLU A 41 -11.33 -2.93 -0.70
C GLU A 41 -9.88 -3.05 -0.21
N THR A 42 -8.96 -3.46 -1.09
CA THR A 42 -7.53 -3.53 -0.78
C THR A 42 -6.96 -2.16 -0.41
N ILE A 43 -7.37 -1.09 -1.10
CA ILE A 43 -6.95 0.27 -0.78
C ILE A 43 -7.40 0.64 0.64
N PHE A 44 -8.63 0.30 1.02
CA PHE A 44 -9.15 0.57 2.36
C PHE A 44 -8.39 -0.21 3.44
N LYS A 45 -8.15 -1.51 3.24
CA LYS A 45 -7.36 -2.33 4.19
C LYS A 45 -5.95 -1.79 4.39
N ILE A 46 -5.26 -1.44 3.29
CA ILE A 46 -3.92 -0.88 3.36
C ILE A 46 -3.91 0.47 4.06
N ALA A 47 -4.88 1.34 3.77
CA ALA A 47 -4.98 2.66 4.38
C ALA A 47 -5.22 2.56 5.91
N GLU A 48 -6.08 1.64 6.34
CA GLU A 48 -6.33 1.35 7.75
C GLU A 48 -5.06 0.92 8.49
N VAL A 49 -4.29 -0.02 7.91
CA VAL A 49 -3.02 -0.49 8.50
C VAL A 49 -1.94 0.59 8.56
N LEU A 50 -1.96 1.52 7.61
CA LEU A 50 -1.03 2.65 7.55
C LEU A 50 -1.53 3.88 8.35
N ASP A 51 -2.62 3.74 9.11
CA ASP A 51 -3.26 4.82 9.89
C ASP A 51 -3.53 6.08 9.06
N MET A 52 -4.12 5.91 7.88
CA MET A 52 -4.44 6.98 6.94
C MET A 52 -5.81 6.80 6.30
N LYS A 53 -6.37 7.90 5.78
CA LYS A 53 -7.60 7.81 4.98
C LYS A 53 -7.27 7.20 3.62
N PRO A 54 -8.17 6.38 3.03
CA PRO A 54 -8.01 5.87 1.67
C PRO A 54 -7.79 6.99 0.63
N SER A 55 -8.42 8.15 0.83
CA SER A 55 -8.23 9.32 -0.04
C SER A 55 -6.81 9.88 0.02
N GLU A 56 -6.18 9.88 1.20
CA GLU A 56 -4.81 10.35 1.38
C GLU A 56 -3.82 9.38 0.73
N LEU A 57 -4.07 8.08 0.83
CA LEU A 57 -3.30 7.06 0.12
C LEU A 57 -3.37 7.26 -1.40
N VAL A 58 -4.56 7.50 -1.94
CA VAL A 58 -4.76 7.74 -3.38
C VAL A 58 -4.10 9.05 -3.82
N GLU A 59 -4.27 10.14 -3.07
CA GLU A 59 -3.62 11.42 -3.37
C GLU A 59 -2.09 11.30 -3.34
N TYR A 60 -1.54 10.56 -2.36
CA TYR A 60 -0.10 10.32 -2.27
C TYR A 60 0.42 9.55 -3.49
N VAL A 61 -0.35 8.57 -3.98
CA VAL A 61 -0.06 7.84 -5.22
C VAL A 61 -0.12 8.75 -6.44
N GLU A 62 -1.18 9.53 -6.60
CA GLU A 62 -1.33 10.48 -7.71
C GLU A 62 -0.16 11.48 -7.77
N ARG A 63 0.21 12.08 -6.63
CA ARG A 63 1.35 12.99 -6.52
C ARG A 63 2.70 12.38 -6.88
N THR A 64 2.85 11.07 -6.71
CA THR A 64 4.09 10.34 -6.99
C THR A 64 4.14 9.82 -8.43
N LEU A 65 2.99 9.59 -9.06
CA LEU A 65 2.89 9.21 -10.48
C LEU A 65 3.03 10.39 -11.43
N ASN A 66 2.62 11.59 -11.01
CA ASN A 66 2.67 12.83 -11.81
C ASN A 66 4.01 13.59 -11.69
N LYS A 67 5.06 12.92 -11.22
CA LYS A 67 6.45 13.43 -11.18
C LYS A 67 7.34 12.56 -12.05
#